data_AF-A0A069RB04-F1
#
_entry.id   AF-A0A069RB04-F1
#
_cell.length_a   1.000
_cell.length_b   1.000
_cell.length_c   1.000
_cell.angle_alpha   90.00
_cell.angle_beta   90.00
_cell.angle_gamma   90.00
#
_symmetry.space_group_name_H-M   'P 1'
#
loop_
_entity.id
_entity.type
_entity.pdbx_description
1 polymer ?
#
loop_
_entity_poly.entity_id
_entity_poly.type
_entity_poly.pdbx_seq_one_letter_code
_entity_poly.pdbx_strand_id
1 'polypeptide(L)'
;MQALKKILKNNKGFSLIEVMAAVVMMVVLMSVVIPNVMGMNAKGRLDADIISASAIGKAVELYAIENEDVDGDTDEIIKAIESEGYVKDVGAPKSRGYSWQIDVDDNGRVKVEISKGGEAKLLYPNIEVEDDKGTGVEQN
;
A
#
# COMPACT_ATOMS: atom_id res chain seq x y z
N MET A 1 -59.17 -29.28 -13.90
CA MET A 1 -57.89 -28.79 -14.47
C MET A 1 -58.02 -27.47 -15.25
N GLN A 2 -58.95 -26.55 -14.92
CA GLN A 2 -59.12 -25.30 -15.67
C GLN A 2 -58.39 -24.10 -15.02
N ALA A 3 -58.09 -24.16 -13.72
CA ALA A 3 -57.39 -23.09 -12.99
C ALA A 3 -55.92 -22.91 -13.42
N LEU A 4 -55.23 -23.98 -13.82
CA LEU A 4 -53.82 -23.94 -14.22
C LEU A 4 -53.59 -23.23 -15.57
N LYS A 5 -54.61 -23.26 -16.45
CA LYS A 5 -54.52 -22.71 -17.82
C LYS A 5 -54.63 -21.17 -17.86
N LYS A 6 -55.12 -20.54 -16.78
CA LYS A 6 -55.28 -19.08 -16.68
C LYS A 6 -54.00 -18.37 -16.22
N ILE A 7 -53.11 -19.07 -15.52
CA ILE A 7 -51.84 -18.53 -15.03
C ILE A 7 -50.82 -18.37 -16.19
N LEU A 8 -50.93 -19.20 -17.23
CA LEU A 8 -50.02 -19.24 -18.38
C LEU A 8 -50.32 -18.22 -19.49
N LYS A 9 -51.34 -17.36 -19.34
CA LYS A 9 -51.80 -16.45 -20.42
C LYS A 9 -51.73 -14.96 -20.07
N ASN A 10 -50.83 -14.58 -19.17
CA ASN A 10 -50.54 -13.18 -18.84
C ASN A 10 -49.12 -12.79 -19.22
N ASN A 11 -48.77 -13.00 -20.49
CA ASN A 11 -47.49 -12.53 -21.06
C ASN A 11 -47.59 -11.04 -21.36
N LYS A 12 -47.56 -10.19 -20.32
CA LYS A 12 -47.25 -8.78 -20.49
C LYS A 12 -45.76 -8.70 -20.82
N GLY A 13 -45.44 -8.66 -22.11
CA GLY A 13 -44.08 -8.44 -22.58
C GLY A 13 -43.59 -7.06 -22.17
N PHE A 14 -42.29 -6.95 -21.88
CA PHE A 14 -41.62 -5.67 -21.63
C PHE A 14 -41.81 -4.74 -22.83
N SER A 15 -42.12 -3.47 -22.58
CA SER A 15 -42.19 -2.47 -23.63
C SER A 15 -40.78 -2.04 -24.05
N LEU A 16 -40.57 -1.75 -25.33
CA LEU A 16 -39.27 -1.29 -25.83
C LEU A 16 -38.81 -0.02 -25.11
N ILE A 17 -39.74 0.90 -24.82
CA ILE A 17 -39.44 2.15 -24.11
C ILE A 17 -38.95 1.90 -22.68
N GLU A 18 -39.42 0.84 -22.04
CA GLU A 18 -39.10 0.49 -20.66
C GLU A 18 -37.65 -0.01 -20.56
N VAL A 19 -37.22 -0.80 -21.55
CA VAL A 19 -35.83 -1.23 -21.68
C VAL A 19 -34.92 -0.04 -22.04
N MET A 20 -35.36 0.85 -22.95
CA MET A 20 -34.57 2.03 -23.34
C MET A 20 -34.36 3.00 -22.17
N ALA A 21 -35.41 3.30 -21.40
CA ALA A 21 -35.32 4.15 -20.22
C ALA A 21 -34.37 3.54 -19.17
N ALA A 22 -34.41 2.22 -18.97
CA ALA A 22 -33.52 1.52 -18.05
C ALA A 22 -32.04 1.61 -18.48
N VAL A 23 -31.72 1.40 -19.76
CA VAL A 23 -30.35 1.51 -20.27
C VAL A 23 -29.83 2.94 -20.17
N VAL A 24 -30.67 3.94 -20.46
CA VAL A 24 -30.30 5.36 -20.31
C VAL A 24 -29.93 5.68 -18.86
N MET A 25 -30.75 5.26 -17.89
CA MET A 25 -30.43 5.45 -16.48
C MET A 25 -29.17 4.69 -16.07
N MET A 26 -28.96 3.46 -16.55
CA MET A 26 -27.73 2.70 -16.27
C MET A 26 -26.47 3.42 -16.77
N VAL A 27 -26.50 4.02 -17.97
CA VAL A 27 -25.37 4.79 -18.50
C VAL A 27 -25.04 6.00 -17.62
N VAL A 28 -26.07 6.73 -17.17
CA VAL A 28 -25.89 7.88 -16.26
C VAL A 28 -25.30 7.44 -14.93
N LEU A 29 -25.82 6.37 -14.33
CA LEU A 29 -25.31 5.85 -13.06
C LEU A 29 -23.88 5.34 -13.20
N MET A 30 -23.57 4.57 -14.26
CA MET A 30 -22.23 4.07 -14.53
C MET A 30 -21.20 5.19 -14.73
N SER A 31 -21.62 6.35 -15.23
CA SER A 31 -20.74 7.52 -15.42
C SER A 31 -20.25 8.12 -14.09
N VAL A 32 -20.96 7.90 -12.99
CA VAL A 32 -20.65 8.44 -11.65
C VAL A 32 -20.10 7.37 -10.71
N VAL A 33 -20.47 6.10 -10.92
CA VAL A 33 -20.27 5.00 -9.96
C VAL A 33 -18.90 4.33 -10.08
N ILE A 34 -18.01 4.72 -10.99
CA ILE A 34 -16.65 4.17 -11.08
C ILE A 34 -15.67 5.05 -10.30
N PRO A 35 -15.51 4.90 -8.97
CA PRO A 35 -14.38 5.53 -8.30
C PRO A 35 -13.08 4.89 -8.81
N ASN A 36 -12.09 5.74 -9.10
CA ASN A 36 -10.78 5.31 -9.54
C ASN A 36 -9.98 4.70 -8.38
N VAL A 37 -10.07 3.38 -8.20
CA VAL A 37 -9.29 2.61 -7.20
C VAL A 37 -7.82 2.37 -7.62
N MET A 38 -7.37 2.95 -8.75
CA MET A 38 -6.10 2.59 -9.37
C MET A 38 -4.86 3.07 -8.57
N GLY A 39 -4.98 4.11 -7.74
CA GLY A 39 -3.85 4.67 -6.96
C GLY A 39 -3.72 4.19 -5.51
N MET A 40 -4.81 3.70 -4.90
CA MET A 40 -4.85 3.36 -3.47
C MET A 40 -3.91 2.20 -3.12
N ASN A 41 -3.67 1.30 -4.09
CA ASN A 41 -2.79 0.16 -3.92
C ASN A 41 -1.30 0.52 -3.82
N ALA A 42 -0.86 1.62 -4.44
CA ALA A 42 0.54 2.04 -4.39
C ALA A 42 0.85 2.71 -3.05
N LYS A 43 -0.02 3.62 -2.59
CA LYS A 43 0.11 4.26 -1.28
C LYS A 43 0.04 3.23 -0.15
N GLY A 44 -0.92 2.32 -0.17
CA GLY A 44 -1.03 1.28 0.87
C GLY A 44 0.18 0.33 0.93
N ARG A 45 0.87 0.09 -0.20
CA ARG A 45 2.14 -0.68 -0.21
C ARG A 45 3.26 0.10 0.47
N LEU A 46 3.39 1.39 0.14
CA LEU A 46 4.37 2.27 0.76
C LEU A 46 4.12 2.40 2.27
N ASP A 47 2.86 2.58 2.69
CA ASP A 47 2.51 2.67 4.11
C ASP A 47 2.87 1.38 4.86
N ALA A 48 2.64 0.21 4.24
CA ALA A 48 3.06 -1.08 4.80
C ALA A 48 4.60 -1.20 4.88
N ASP A 49 5.33 -0.63 3.91
CA ASP A 49 6.79 -0.59 3.92
C ASP A 49 7.32 0.34 5.01
N ILE A 50 6.69 1.48 5.28
CA ILE A 50 7.06 2.39 6.38
C ILE A 50 6.94 1.67 7.73
N ILE A 51 5.84 0.93 7.93
CA ILE A 51 5.64 0.13 9.14
C ILE A 51 6.73 -0.95 9.26
N SER A 52 7.02 -1.65 8.16
CA SER A 52 8.04 -2.71 8.14
C SER A 52 9.43 -2.15 8.39
N ALA A 53 9.79 -1.04 7.74
CA ALA A 53 11.04 -0.31 7.93
C ALA A 53 11.20 0.16 9.38
N SER A 54 10.12 0.59 10.03
CA SER A 54 10.15 0.99 11.44
C SER A 54 10.39 -0.19 12.38
N ALA A 55 9.87 -1.38 12.05
CA ALA A 55 10.15 -2.59 12.81
C ALA A 55 11.62 -3.04 12.61
N ILE A 56 12.11 -3.01 11.36
CA ILE A 56 13.49 -3.34 11.02
C ILE A 56 14.45 -2.36 11.72
N GLY A 57 14.22 -1.06 11.58
CA GLY A 57 15.07 -0.02 12.16
C GLY A 57 15.22 -0.17 13.67
N LYS A 58 14.11 -0.41 14.38
CA LYS A 58 14.14 -0.68 15.83
C LYS A 58 14.84 -1.98 16.21
N ALA A 59 14.69 -3.03 15.39
CA ALA A 59 15.40 -4.29 15.61
C ALA A 59 16.91 -4.11 15.46
N VAL A 60 17.34 -3.35 14.45
CA VAL A 60 18.76 -3.01 14.22
C VAL A 60 19.29 -2.09 15.31
N GLU A 61 18.50 -1.10 15.78
CA GLU A 61 18.89 -0.26 16.91
C GLU A 61 19.11 -1.09 18.18
N LEU A 62 18.21 -2.02 18.48
CA LEU A 62 18.35 -2.90 19.64
C LEU A 62 19.57 -3.82 19.49
N TYR A 63 19.77 -4.38 18.30
CA TYR A 63 20.96 -5.15 17.97
C TYR A 63 22.25 -4.35 18.17
N ALA A 64 22.29 -3.09 17.73
CA ALA A 64 23.44 -2.19 17.89
C ALA A 64 23.71 -1.75 19.34
N ILE A 65 22.71 -1.81 20.21
CA ILE A 65 22.88 -1.54 21.65
C ILE A 65 23.50 -2.76 22.35
N GLU A 66 23.11 -3.97 21.93
CA GLU A 66 23.56 -5.23 22.53
C GLU A 66 24.91 -5.70 21.96
N ASN A 67 25.19 -5.39 20.70
CA ASN A 67 26.41 -5.75 19.99
C ASN A 67 27.16 -4.46 19.60
N GLU A 68 28.42 -4.33 20.04
CA GLU A 68 29.21 -3.09 19.94
C GLU A 68 29.51 -2.64 18.50
N ASP A 69 29.42 -3.54 17.51
CA ASP A 69 29.63 -3.24 16.09
C ASP A 69 28.49 -3.80 15.24
N VAL A 70 27.81 -2.91 14.51
CA VAL A 70 26.92 -3.26 13.39
C VAL A 70 27.61 -2.80 12.11
N ASP A 71 28.49 -3.66 11.61
CA ASP A 71 29.21 -3.43 10.36
C ASP A 71 28.85 -4.53 9.36
N GLY A 72 28.76 -4.16 8.09
CA GLY A 72 28.40 -5.08 7.01
C GLY A 72 27.32 -4.55 6.07
N ASP A 73 27.16 -5.26 4.96
CA ASP A 73 26.12 -4.95 3.96
C ASP A 73 24.73 -5.25 4.53
N THR A 74 23.69 -4.67 3.92
CA THR A 74 22.29 -4.85 4.35
C THR A 74 21.90 -6.33 4.56
N ASP A 75 22.35 -7.24 3.70
CA ASP A 75 22.06 -8.67 3.82
C ASP A 75 22.73 -9.33 5.05
N GLU A 76 23.87 -8.82 5.48
CA GLU A 76 24.58 -9.30 6.67
C GLU A 76 23.87 -8.82 7.93
N ILE A 77 23.48 -7.54 7.96
CA ILE A 77 22.70 -6.95 9.05
C ILE A 77 21.36 -7.69 9.21
N ILE A 78 20.63 -7.94 8.11
CA ILE A 78 19.36 -8.69 8.14
C ILE A 78 19.56 -10.09 8.72
N LYS A 79 20.60 -10.81 8.30
CA LYS A 79 20.89 -12.14 8.83
C LYS A 79 21.22 -12.10 10.32
N ALA A 80 21.99 -11.10 10.76
CA ALA A 80 22.34 -10.94 12.17
C ALA A 80 21.08 -10.80 13.03
N ILE A 81 20.21 -9.85 12.70
CA ILE A 81 18.99 -9.57 13.46
C ILE A 81 17.96 -10.73 13.42
N GLU A 82 17.94 -11.51 12.34
CA GLU A 82 17.09 -12.71 12.24
C GLU A 82 17.64 -13.88 13.06
N SER A 83 18.96 -14.11 12.99
CA SER A 83 19.61 -15.22 13.68
C SER A 83 19.60 -15.07 15.20
N GLU A 84 19.71 -13.84 15.68
CA GLU A 84 19.65 -13.51 17.11
C GLU A 84 18.20 -13.31 17.62
N GLY A 85 17.22 -13.31 16.70
CA GLY A 85 15.80 -13.36 17.05
C GLY A 85 15.15 -12.01 17.36
N TYR A 86 15.78 -10.88 16.99
CA TYR A 86 15.18 -9.55 17.09
C TYR A 86 13.99 -9.39 16.13
N VAL A 87 14.04 -10.07 14.99
CA VAL A 87 12.96 -10.14 14.00
C VAL A 87 12.84 -11.57 13.47
N LYS A 88 11.63 -11.99 13.12
CA LYS A 88 11.39 -13.37 12.62
C LYS A 88 11.69 -13.54 11.14
N ASP A 89 11.34 -12.53 10.35
CA ASP A 89 11.50 -12.49 8.91
C ASP A 89 11.33 -11.03 8.47
N VAL A 90 12.37 -10.46 7.87
CA VAL A 90 12.34 -9.10 7.32
C VAL A 90 11.51 -9.06 6.03
N GLY A 91 11.53 -10.13 5.25
CA GLY A 91 10.85 -10.24 3.97
C GLY A 91 11.26 -9.16 2.95
N ALA A 92 10.62 -9.17 1.78
CA ALA A 92 10.80 -8.11 0.78
C ALA A 92 9.81 -6.94 0.98
N PRO A 93 10.17 -5.71 0.56
CA PRO A 93 9.23 -4.59 0.49
C PRO A 93 7.98 -4.94 -0.32
N LYS A 94 6.83 -4.43 0.11
CA LYS A 94 5.54 -4.53 -0.59
C LYS A 94 5.50 -3.62 -1.83
N SER A 95 6.31 -2.57 -1.86
CA SER A 95 6.57 -1.75 -3.04
C SER A 95 7.29 -2.58 -4.11
N ARG A 96 6.72 -2.61 -5.32
CA ARG A 96 7.13 -3.57 -6.35
C ARG A 96 8.51 -3.26 -6.94
N GLY A 97 9.41 -4.22 -6.79
CA GLY A 97 10.76 -4.18 -7.35
C GLY A 97 11.73 -3.30 -6.57
N TYR A 98 11.40 -3.00 -5.31
CA TYR A 98 12.31 -2.36 -4.36
C TYR A 98 12.97 -3.42 -3.48
N SER A 99 14.18 -3.12 -3.00
CA SER A 99 14.89 -3.88 -1.96
C SER A 99 15.13 -3.00 -0.74
N TRP A 100 15.32 -3.62 0.42
CA TRP A 100 15.78 -2.92 1.62
C TRP A 100 17.21 -2.43 1.44
N GLN A 101 17.51 -1.27 2.01
CA GLN A 101 18.86 -0.79 2.27
C GLN A 101 18.90 -0.34 3.73
N ILE A 102 19.84 -0.89 4.48
CA ILE A 102 20.03 -0.59 5.91
C ILE A 102 21.45 -0.06 6.05
N ASP A 103 21.55 1.13 6.64
CA ASP A 103 22.82 1.78 6.96
C ASP A 103 22.81 2.16 8.44
N VAL A 104 23.89 1.84 9.15
CA VAL A 104 24.13 2.28 10.53
C VAL A 104 25.32 3.23 10.49
N ASP A 105 25.14 4.45 10.99
CA ASP A 105 26.24 5.41 11.03
C ASP A 105 27.14 5.24 12.27
N ASP A 106 28.31 5.88 12.26
CA ASP A 106 29.29 5.86 13.37
C ASP A 106 28.72 6.37 14.71
N ASN A 107 27.55 7.02 14.69
CA ASN A 107 26.86 7.49 15.90
C ASN A 107 25.75 6.52 16.35
N GLY A 108 25.65 5.33 15.75
CA GLY A 108 24.64 4.32 16.04
C GLY A 108 23.24 4.67 15.49
N ARG A 109 23.12 5.65 14.59
CA ARG A 109 21.83 6.00 13.99
C ARG A 109 21.55 5.07 12.83
N VAL A 110 20.42 4.37 12.92
CA VAL A 110 19.96 3.44 11.90
C VAL A 110 19.10 4.16 10.87
N LYS A 111 19.38 3.90 9.60
CA LYS A 111 18.54 4.30 8.46
C LYS A 111 18.06 3.07 7.73
N VAL A 112 16.77 3.05 7.39
CA VAL A 112 16.19 2.01 6.54
C VAL A 112 15.51 2.67 5.35
N GLU A 113 15.94 2.28 4.16
CA GLU A 113 15.46 2.80 2.89
C GLU A 113 14.92 1.66 2.01
N ILE A 114 14.07 2.03 1.05
CA ILE A 114 13.74 1.17 -0.08
C ILE A 114 14.43 1.71 -1.34
N SER A 115 15.12 0.85 -2.08
CA SER A 115 15.89 1.25 -3.27
C SER A 115 15.50 0.47 -4.51
N LYS A 116 15.45 1.16 -5.65
CA LYS A 116 15.20 0.58 -6.98
C LYS A 116 15.88 1.41 -8.06
N GLY A 117 16.86 0.83 -8.74
CA GLY A 117 17.43 1.42 -9.96
C GLY A 117 18.04 2.82 -9.77
N GLY A 118 18.59 3.11 -8.58
CA GLY A 118 19.18 4.41 -8.23
C GLY A 118 18.23 5.39 -7.53
N GLU A 119 16.93 5.07 -7.45
CA GLU A 119 16.01 5.79 -6.56
C GLU A 119 16.00 5.13 -5.19
N ALA A 120 16.39 5.85 -4.15
CA ALA A 120 16.28 5.44 -2.76
C ALA A 120 15.27 6.34 -2.03
N LYS A 121 14.46 5.73 -1.17
CA LYS A 121 13.51 6.44 -0.32
C LYS A 121 13.71 6.03 1.13
N LEU A 122 14.11 6.99 1.95
CA LEU A 122 14.20 6.85 3.41
C LEU A 122 12.81 6.59 4.01
N LEU A 123 12.69 5.51 4.77
CA LEU A 123 11.47 5.13 5.49
C LEU A 123 11.65 5.10 7.01
N TYR A 124 12.89 4.90 7.48
CA TYR A 124 13.25 4.96 8.90
C TYR A 124 14.53 5.77 9.12
N PRO A 125 14.61 6.66 10.13
CA PRO A 125 13.50 7.06 11.00
C PRO A 125 12.39 7.75 10.20
N ASN A 126 11.13 7.41 10.51
CA ASN A 126 9.99 8.04 9.84
C ASN A 126 9.82 9.46 10.40
N ILE A 127 10.53 10.41 9.79
CA ILE A 127 10.27 11.83 10.00
C ILE A 127 9.04 12.11 9.16
N GLU A 128 7.86 12.07 9.76
CA GLU A 128 6.68 12.68 9.13
C GLU A 128 7.04 14.15 8.90
N VAL A 129 7.53 14.47 7.71
CA VAL A 129 7.49 15.84 7.23
C VAL A 129 6.00 16.10 7.14
N GLU A 130 5.49 16.93 8.03
CA GLU A 130 4.13 17.43 7.98
C GLU A 130 3.91 17.95 6.56
N ASP A 131 3.26 17.14 5.72
CA ASP A 131 2.80 17.55 4.41
C ASP A 131 1.90 18.74 4.68
N ASP A 132 2.43 19.94 4.46
CA ASP A 132 1.69 21.19 4.50
C ASP A 132 0.48 21.00 3.60
N LYS A 133 -0.66 20.75 4.24
CA LYS A 133 -1.91 20.42 3.57
C LYS A 133 -2.19 21.55 2.62
N GLY A 134 -2.18 21.25 1.32
CA GLY A 134 -2.43 22.16 0.22
C GLY A 134 -3.23 23.40 0.62
N THR A 135 -2.53 24.50 0.84
CA THR A 135 -3.11 25.82 0.72
C THR A 135 -2.87 26.25 -0.72
N GLY A 136 -3.80 25.85 -1.58
CA GLY A 136 -4.07 26.63 -2.76
C GLY A 136 -4.47 28.03 -2.29
N VAL A 137 -3.52 28.95 -2.29
CA VAL A 137 -3.81 30.38 -2.29
C VAL A 137 -3.02 30.97 -3.45
N GLU A 138 -3.73 30.99 -4.57
CA GLU A 138 -3.62 32.00 -5.62
C GLU A 138 -3.12 33.34 -5.03
N GLN A 139 -1.92 33.78 -5.40
CA GLN A 139 -1.51 35.17 -5.22
C GLN A 139 -0.73 35.63 -6.46
N ASN A 140 -1.52 36.21 -7.37
CA ASN A 140 -1.32 37.49 -8.06
C ASN A 140 0.03 37.77 -8.74
#